data_AF-A0A4Q3IM94-F1
#
_entry.id   AF-A0A4Q3IM94-F1
#
_cell.length_a   1.000
_cell.length_b   1.000
_cell.length_c   1.000
_cell.angle_alpha   90.00
_cell.angle_beta   90.00
_cell.angle_gamma   90.00
#
_symmetry.space_group_name_H-M   'P 1'
#
loop_
_entity.id
_entity.type
_entity.pdbx_description
1 polymer ?
#
loop_
_entity_poly.entity_id
_entity_poly.type
_entity_poly.pdbx_seq_one_letter_code
_entity_poly.pdbx_strand_id
1 'polypeptide(L)'
;PFYDSLLGKLVVHDETRDSAIIRMARALRELRVEGLPTTVPLHVALAADPAVRAGDFHTRWLEDWLTAHPLGSPKSPEADPSR
;
A
#
# COMPACT_ATOMS: atom_id res chain seq x y z
N PRO A 1 -16.18 15.73 7.30
CA PRO A 1 -14.85 15.23 7.70
C PRO A 1 -14.69 15.34 9.22
N PHE A 2 -15.06 14.28 9.96
CA PHE A 2 -15.04 14.28 11.42
C PHE A 2 -14.30 13.06 12.01
N TYR A 3 -13.80 12.17 11.15
CA TYR A 3 -13.12 10.93 11.51
C TYR A 3 -11.82 10.79 10.72
N ASP A 4 -11.00 9.84 11.11
CA ASP A 4 -9.80 9.48 10.37
C ASP A 4 -10.13 8.91 8.96
N SER A 5 -9.10 8.80 8.13
CA SER A 5 -9.20 8.26 6.77
C SER A 5 -9.12 6.72 6.71
N LEU A 6 -9.13 6.02 7.86
CA LEU A 6 -8.92 4.58 7.90
C LEU A 6 -10.19 3.84 7.46
N LEU A 7 -10.11 3.16 6.31
CA LEU A 7 -11.21 2.31 5.82
C LEU A 7 -11.22 0.93 6.47
N GLY A 8 -10.05 0.38 6.80
CA GLY A 8 -9.91 -0.97 7.34
C GLY A 8 -8.45 -1.42 7.44
N LYS A 9 -8.23 -2.64 7.95
CA LYS A 9 -6.91 -3.24 8.12
C LYS A 9 -6.85 -4.57 7.37
N LEU A 10 -5.89 -4.70 6.44
CA LEU A 10 -5.55 -5.97 5.82
C LEU A 10 -4.46 -6.64 6.65
N VAL A 11 -4.82 -7.73 7.35
CA VAL A 11 -3.90 -8.50 8.18
C VAL A 11 -3.58 -9.81 7.48
N VAL A 12 -2.30 -10.11 7.30
CA VAL A 12 -1.83 -11.32 6.63
C VAL A 12 -0.91 -12.08 7.57
N HIS A 13 -1.13 -13.39 7.66
CA HIS A 13 -0.37 -14.29 8.51
C HIS A 13 0.13 -15.49 7.68
N ASP A 14 1.34 -15.94 8.00
CA ASP A 14 2.00 -17.12 7.44
C ASP A 14 3.08 -17.61 8.42
N GLU A 15 3.65 -18.78 8.17
CA GLU A 15 4.66 -19.40 9.05
C GLU A 15 6.00 -18.64 9.05
N THR A 16 6.33 -18.02 7.91
CA THR A 16 7.56 -17.24 7.75
C THR A 16 7.26 -15.83 7.24
N ARG A 17 8.14 -14.90 7.59
CA ARG A 17 8.08 -13.49 7.17
C ARG A 17 8.01 -13.35 5.64
N ASP A 18 8.84 -14.11 4.95
CA ASP A 18 8.89 -14.11 3.49
C ASP A 18 7.56 -14.57 2.88
N SER A 19 7.00 -15.67 3.39
CA SER A 19 5.71 -16.19 2.92
C SER A 19 4.57 -15.21 3.21
N ALA A 20 4.58 -14.59 4.40
CA ALA A 20 3.61 -13.57 4.77
C ALA A 20 3.67 -12.35 3.84
N ILE A 21 4.87 -11.89 3.48
CA ILE A 21 5.03 -10.75 2.55
C ILE A 21 4.61 -11.13 1.13
N ILE A 22 4.94 -12.33 0.65
CA ILE A 22 4.48 -12.83 -0.66
C ILE A 22 2.94 -12.88 -0.70
N ARG A 23 2.33 -13.44 0.35
CA ARG A 23 0.87 -13.51 0.51
C ARG A 23 0.25 -12.11 0.60
N MET A 24 0.89 -11.18 1.31
CA MET A 24 0.46 -9.79 1.41
C MET A 24 0.51 -9.06 0.07
N ALA A 25 1.58 -9.24 -0.71
CA ALA A 25 1.69 -8.66 -2.04
C ALA A 25 0.62 -9.20 -3.01
N ARG A 26 0.20 -10.46 -2.85
CA ARG A 26 -0.95 -11.02 -3.58
C ARG A 26 -2.26 -10.39 -3.10
N ALA A 27 -2.52 -10.38 -1.80
CA ALA A 27 -3.75 -9.83 -1.22
C ALA A 27 -3.95 -8.35 -1.57
N LEU A 28 -2.88 -7.54 -1.54
CA LEU A 28 -2.91 -6.14 -1.94
C LEU A 28 -3.23 -5.93 -3.43
N ARG A 29 -2.81 -6.85 -4.31
CA ARG A 29 -3.14 -6.80 -5.75
C ARG A 29 -4.58 -7.23 -6.05
N GLU A 30 -5.17 -8.05 -5.19
CA GLU A 30 -6.56 -8.48 -5.28
C GLU A 30 -7.53 -7.49 -4.60
N LEU A 31 -7.02 -6.64 -3.69
CA LEU A 31 -7.80 -5.64 -2.97
C LEU A 31 -8.29 -4.55 -3.93
N ARG A 32 -9.60 -4.49 -4.14
CA ARG A 32 -10.28 -3.45 -4.92
C ARG A 32 -11.07 -2.53 -4.01
N VAL A 33 -10.74 -1.24 -4.06
CA VAL A 33 -11.50 -0.15 -3.44
C VAL A 33 -11.74 0.89 -4.51
N GLU A 34 -13.00 1.17 -4.78
CA GLU A 34 -13.44 2.06 -5.86
C GLU A 34 -14.04 3.34 -5.29
N GLY A 35 -14.01 4.43 -6.07
CA GLY A 35 -14.62 5.71 -5.71
C GLY A 35 -13.76 6.64 -4.85
N LEU A 36 -12.56 6.22 -4.42
CA LEU A 36 -11.61 7.09 -3.73
C LEU A 36 -10.16 6.60 -3.84
N PRO A 37 -9.16 7.51 -3.77
CA PRO A 37 -7.78 7.15 -3.60
C PRO A 37 -7.54 6.36 -2.31
N THR A 38 -6.62 5.40 -2.35
CA THR A 38 -6.22 4.60 -1.18
C THR A 38 -4.70 4.50 -1.06
N THR A 39 -4.23 4.02 0.09
CA THR A 39 -2.82 3.74 0.35
C THR A 39 -2.35 2.41 -0.23
N VAL A 40 -3.18 1.67 -0.98
CA VAL A 40 -2.83 0.37 -1.56
C VAL A 40 -1.57 0.42 -2.44
N PRO A 41 -1.38 1.40 -3.35
CA PRO A 41 -0.17 1.47 -4.17
C PRO A 41 1.13 1.58 -3.35
N LEU A 42 1.11 2.35 -2.27
CA LEU A 42 2.24 2.45 -1.34
C LEU A 42 2.56 1.08 -0.71
N HIS A 43 1.54 0.40 -0.19
CA HIS A 43 1.75 -0.90 0.47
C HIS A 43 2.24 -1.98 -0.51
N VAL A 44 1.79 -1.94 -1.78
CA VAL A 44 2.30 -2.85 -2.83
C VAL A 44 3.79 -2.60 -3.09
N ALA A 45 4.19 -1.33 -3.20
CA ALA A 45 5.59 -0.97 -3.43
C ALA A 45 6.47 -1.38 -2.24
N LEU A 46 6.02 -1.11 -1.00
CA LEU A 46 6.72 -1.54 0.21
C LEU A 46 6.84 -3.06 0.31
N ALA A 47 5.82 -3.85 -0.07
CA ALA A 47 5.91 -5.31 -0.05
C ALA A 47 6.94 -5.88 -1.08
N ALA A 48 7.27 -5.10 -2.11
CA ALA A 48 8.30 -5.44 -3.09
C ALA A 48 9.71 -4.99 -2.67
N ASP A 49 9.83 -4.10 -1.67
CA ASP A 49 11.10 -3.50 -1.28
C ASP A 49 12.00 -4.50 -0.50
N PRO A 50 13.30 -4.61 -0.86
CA PRO A 50 14.24 -5.51 -0.18
C PRO A 50 14.46 -5.18 1.30
N ALA A 51 14.50 -3.90 1.68
CA ALA A 51 14.67 -3.48 3.08
C ALA A 51 13.44 -3.90 3.91
N VAL A 52 12.24 -3.74 3.33
CA VAL A 52 11.01 -4.26 3.93
C VAL A 52 11.04 -5.79 3.99
N ARG A 53 11.63 -6.53 3.04
CA ARG A 53 11.77 -8.00 3.11
C ARG A 53 12.86 -8.48 4.09
N ALA A 54 13.90 -7.69 4.32
CA ALA A 54 14.94 -7.99 5.30
C ALA A 54 14.56 -7.55 6.72
N GLY A 55 13.57 -6.65 6.87
CA GLY A 55 13.29 -5.99 8.15
C GLY A 55 14.31 -4.91 8.50
N ASP A 56 15.03 -4.40 7.50
CA ASP A 56 16.12 -3.43 7.63
C ASP A 56 15.60 -2.00 7.43
N PHE A 57 14.81 -1.51 8.38
CA PHE A 57 14.26 -0.15 8.35
C PHE A 57 14.08 0.41 9.76
N HIS A 58 14.00 1.73 9.86
CA HIS A 58 13.76 2.45 11.12
C HIS A 58 12.62 3.46 10.97
N THR A 59 12.24 4.13 12.05
CA THR A 59 11.04 4.99 12.12
C THR A 59 11.03 6.19 11.17
N ARG A 60 12.19 6.58 10.61
CA ARG A 60 12.33 7.69 9.65
C ARG A 60 12.65 7.24 8.22
N TRP A 61 12.91 5.94 8.03
CA TRP A 61 13.33 5.39 6.74
C TRP A 61 12.33 5.65 5.61
N LEU A 62 11.03 5.68 5.94
CA LEU A 62 9.97 5.87 4.95
C LEU A 62 10.02 7.23 4.25
N GLU A 63 10.49 8.28 4.93
CA GLU A 63 10.58 9.65 4.37
C GLU A 63 11.60 9.71 3.22
N ASP A 64 12.79 9.15 3.47
CA ASP A 64 13.85 9.03 2.46
C ASP A 64 13.41 8.08 1.33
N TRP A 65 12.74 6.98 1.69
CA TRP A 65 12.25 6.02 0.72
C TRP A 65 11.23 6.64 -0.24
N LEU A 66 10.27 7.43 0.25
CA LEU A 66 9.27 8.14 -0.56
C LEU A 66 9.92 9.18 -1.48
N THR A 67 10.98 9.84 -1.02
CA THR A 67 11.74 10.79 -1.83
C THR A 67 12.42 10.10 -3.00
N ALA A 68 12.97 8.89 -2.78
CA ALA A 68 13.58 8.08 -3.83
C ALA A 68 12.56 7.37 -4.74
N HIS A 69 11.34 7.10 -4.24
CA HIS A 69 10.28 6.36 -4.94
C HIS A 69 8.99 7.17 -5.01
N PRO A 70 8.92 8.20 -5.87
CA PRO A 70 7.71 8.99 -6.03
C PRO A 70 6.58 8.10 -6.54
N LEU A 71 5.57 7.89 -5.69
CA LEU A 71 4.33 7.24 -6.09
C LEU A 71 3.55 8.24 -6.95
N GLY A 72 3.18 7.83 -8.17
CA GLY A 72 2.35 8.67 -9.02
C GLY A 72 1.08 9.10 -8.30
N SER A 73 0.64 10.34 -8.54
CA SER A 73 -0.63 10.82 -7.97
C SER A 73 -1.77 9.87 -8.34
N PRO A 74 -2.70 9.58 -7.40
CA PRO A 74 -3.90 8.84 -7.76
C PRO A 74 -4.59 9.56 -8.91
N LYS A 75 -4.85 8.85 -10.02
CA LYS A 75 -5.70 9.41 -11.07
C LYS A 75 -7.03 9.76 -10.42
N SER A 76 -7.40 11.03 -10.48
CA SER A 76 -8.75 11.45 -10.11
C SER A 76 -9.75 10.53 -10.82
N PRO A 77 -10.82 10.07 -10.14
CA PRO A 77 -11.89 9.41 -10.85
C PRO A 77 -12.39 10.43 -11.87
N GLU A 78 -12.13 10.15 -13.15
CA GLU A 78 -12.75 10.87 -14.25
C GLU A 78 -14.25 10.66 -14.05
N ALA A 79 -14.95 11.74 -13.67
CA ALA A 79 -16.39 11.71 -13.50
C ALA A 79 -16.96 11.28 -14.85
N ASP A 80 -17.52 10.07 -14.89
CA ASP A 80 -18.31 9.60 -16.02
C ASP A 80 -19.42 10.63 -16.27
N PRO A 81 -19.37 11.42 -17.37
CA PRO A 81 -20.40 12.41 -17.64
C PRO A 81 -21.69 11.79 -18.21
N SER A 82 -21.87 10.47 -18.14
CA SER A 82 -22.97 9.75 -18.80
C SER A 82 -23.83 8.82 -17.92
N ARG A 83 -23.93 9.06 -16.61
CA ARG A 83 -24.97 8.44 -15.76
C ARG A 83 -25.81 9.44 -14.98
#